data_AF-A0A1Q7D6R8-F1
#
_entry.id   AF-A0A1Q7D6R8-F1
#
_cell.length_a   1.000
_cell.length_b   1.000
_cell.length_c   1.000
_cell.angle_alpha   90.00
_cell.angle_beta   90.00
_cell.angle_gamma   90.00
#
_symmetry.space_group_name_H-M   'P 1'
#
loop_
_entity.id
_entity.type
_entity.pdbx_description
1 polymer ?
#
loop_
_entity_poly.entity_id
_entity_poly.type
_entity_poly.pdbx_seq_one_letter_code
_entity_poly.pdbx_strand_id
1 'polypeptide(L)' 'MYWSAARDCERRNLTVHVERVFQNGDVAIFTDQDTRIEVSRFVACYHDGIRRNVEALRGAGRTLPDAINLHPEVDID' A
#
# COMPACT_ATOMS: atom_id res chain seq x y z
N MET A 1 -0.38 7.47 -5.87
CA MET A 1 0.64 6.99 -4.92
C MET A 1 0.25 5.66 -4.30
N TYR A 2 -0.95 5.53 -3.74
CA TYR A 2 -1.47 4.28 -3.16
C TYR A 2 -1.40 3.09 -4.13
N TRP A 3 -2.00 3.21 -5.31
CA TRP A 3 -1.93 2.15 -6.33
C TRP A 3 -0.51 1.69 -6.68
N SER A 4 0.43 2.63 -6.80
CA SER A 4 1.84 2.30 -7.10
C SER A 4 2.47 1.53 -5.96
N ALA A 5 2.30 1.99 -4.71
CA ALA A 5 2.84 1.31 -3.54
C ALA A 5 2.25 -0.10 -3.38
N ALA A 6 0.94 -0.26 -3.59
CA ALA A 6 0.27 -1.56 -3.51
C ALA A 6 0.84 -2.53 -4.55
N ARG A 7 0.93 -2.12 -5.82
CA ARG A 7 1.46 -2.96 -6.91
C ARG A 7 2.94 -3.33 -6.73
N ASP A 8 3.75 -2.41 -6.21
CA ASP A 8 5.16 -2.67 -5.94
C ASP A 8 5.37 -3.66 -4.79
N CYS A 9 4.45 -3.68 -3.83
CA CYS A 9 4.48 -4.58 -2.68
C CYS A 9 3.85 -5.95 -2.98
N GLU A 10 2.81 -6.01 -3.80
CA GLU A 10 2.23 -7.25 -4.31
C GLU A 10 3.27 -8.08 -5.06
N ARG A 11 4.06 -7.45 -5.96
CA ARG A 11 5.15 -8.13 -6.69
C ARG A 11 6.22 -8.77 -5.78
N ARG A 12 6.28 -8.39 -4.51
CA ARG A 12 7.25 -8.89 -3.51
C ARG A 12 6.68 -9.99 -2.62
N ASN A 13 5.36 -10.20 -2.64
CA ASN A 13 4.65 -11.17 -1.81
C ASN A 13 3.80 -12.07 -2.72
N LEU A 14 4.30 -13.27 -3.00
CA LEU A 14 3.77 -14.12 -4.07
C LEU A 14 2.35 -14.61 -3.82
N THR A 15 1.92 -14.67 -2.55
CA THR A 15 0.59 -15.17 -2.17
C THR A 15 -0.41 -14.06 -1.91
N VAL A 16 -0.01 -12.78 -1.97
CA VAL A 16 -0.88 -11.62 -1.72
C VAL A 16 -1.22 -10.98 -3.06
N HIS A 17 -2.50 -10.80 -3.34
CA HIS A 17 -3.00 -10.14 -4.56
C HIS A 17 -3.79 -8.90 -4.18
N VAL A 18 -3.56 -7.80 -4.91
CA VAL A 18 -4.29 -6.55 -4.67
C VAL A 18 -5.55 -6.54 -5.52
N GLU A 19 -6.71 -6.51 -4.87
CA GLU A 19 -7.99 -6.45 -5.57
C GLU A 19 -8.41 -5.02 -5.87
N ARG A 20 -8.33 -4.15 -4.86
CA ARG A 20 -8.79 -2.77 -4.96
C ARG A 20 -7.99 -1.86 -4.03
N VAL A 21 -7.70 -0.66 -4.52
CA VAL A 21 -7.20 0.44 -3.70
C VAL A 21 -8.24 1.55 -3.69
N PHE A 22 -8.66 1.95 -2.50
CA PHE A 22 -9.66 2.99 -2.28
C PHE A 22 -9.02 4.39 -2.33
N GLN A 23 -9.87 5.42 -2.46
CA GLN A 23 -9.40 6.81 -2.59
C GLN A 23 -8.66 7.32 -1.34
N ASN A 24 -9.08 6.84 -0.16
CA ASN A 24 -8.43 7.12 1.12
C ASN A 24 -7.14 6.31 1.34
N GLY A 25 -6.76 5.46 0.38
CA GLY A 25 -5.57 4.63 0.43
C GLY A 25 -5.79 3.25 1.05
N ASP A 26 -6.96 2.94 1.59
CA ASP A 26 -7.24 1.59 2.08
C ASP A 26 -7.10 0.59 0.92
N VAL A 27 -6.73 -0.64 1.24
CA VAL A 27 -6.48 -1.66 0.22
C VAL A 27 -7.14 -2.97 0.61
N ALA A 28 -7.92 -3.51 -0.32
CA ALA A 28 -8.46 -4.86 -0.24
C ALA A 28 -7.47 -5.82 -0.91
N ILE A 29 -7.10 -6.88 -0.20
CA ILE A 29 -6.23 -7.94 -0.69
C ILE A 29 -6.89 -9.30 -0.54
N PHE A 30 -6.53 -10.21 -1.44
CA PHE A 30 -6.83 -11.63 -1.33
C PHE A 30 -5.52 -12.41 -1.12
N THR A 31 -5.58 -13.51 -0.39
CA THR A 31 -4.43 -14.40 -0.20
C THR A 31 -4.69 -15.82 -0.65
N ASP A 32 -3.81 -16.37 -1.50
CA ASP A 32 -3.93 -17.75 -2.03
C ASP A 32 -3.84 -18.82 -0.92
N GLN A 33 -3.24 -18.47 0.22
CA GLN A 33 -3.00 -19.33 1.38
C GLN A 33 -3.09 -18.48 2.66
N ASP A 34 -3.37 -19.09 3.82
CA ASP A 34 -3.33 -18.39 5.13
C ASP A 34 -1.86 -18.06 5.51
N THR A 35 -1.31 -17.03 4.87
CA THR A 35 0.08 -16.58 5.01
C THR A 35 0.13 -15.26 5.77
N ARG A 36 -0.23 -15.29 7.06
CA ARG A 36 -0.16 -14.13 7.98
C ARG A 36 1.18 -13.37 7.93
N ILE A 37 2.28 -14.06 7.66
CA ILE A 37 3.61 -13.46 7.51
C ILE A 37 3.72 -12.62 6.23
N GLU A 38 3.18 -13.10 5.10
CA GLU A 38 3.21 -12.35 3.84
C GLU A 38 2.27 -11.15 3.87
N VAL A 39 1.09 -11.30 4.49
CA VAL A 39 0.21 -10.16 4.78
C VAL A 39 0.96 -9.11 5.59
N SER A 40 1.60 -9.48 6.69
CA SER A 40 2.36 -8.53 7.52
C SER A 40 3.48 -7.84 6.74
N ARG A 41 4.17 -8.57 5.85
CA ARG A 41 5.21 -8.01 4.97
C ARG A 41 4.62 -7.05 3.93
N PHE A 42 3.47 -7.39 3.36
CA PHE A 42 2.75 -6.53 2.44
C PHE A 42 2.34 -5.23 3.11
N VAL A 43 1.70 -5.28 4.29
CA VAL A 43 1.26 -4.08 5.04
C VAL A 43 2.46 -3.16 5.31
N ALA A 44 3.55 -3.70 5.86
CA ALA A 44 4.76 -2.91 6.15
C ALA A 44 5.35 -2.28 4.88
N CYS A 45 5.46 -3.06 3.80
CA CYS A 45 5.93 -2.55 2.51
C CYS A 45 5.03 -1.43 1.99
N TYR A 46 3.71 -1.60 2.10
CA TYR A 46 2.72 -0.67 1.57
C TYR A 46 2.81 0.70 2.25
N HIS A 47 2.80 0.71 3.59
CA HIS A 47 2.95 1.93 4.37
C HIS A 47 4.29 2.63 4.10
N ASP A 48 5.39 1.88 3.99
CA ASP A 48 6.69 2.42 3.62
C ASP A 48 6.70 3.03 2.22
N GLY A 49 6.06 2.37 1.25
CA GLY A 49 5.93 2.87 -0.11
C GLY A 49 5.14 4.18 -0.19
N ILE A 50 4.06 4.29 0.58
CA ILE A 50 3.28 5.55 0.70
C ILE A 50 4.17 6.65 1.23
N ARG A 51 4.85 6.43 2.37
CA ARG A 51 5.73 7.43 2.98
C ARG A 51 6.83 7.90 2.02
N ARG A 52 7.50 6.98 1.33
CA ARG A 52 8.54 7.32 0.33
C ARG A 52 7.99 8.16 -0.82
N ASN A 53 6.79 7.83 -1.32
CA ASN A 53 6.16 8.58 -2.39
C ASN A 53 5.79 10.01 -1.93
N VAL A 54 5.31 10.15 -0.69
CA VAL A 54 5.00 11.46 -0.09
C VAL A 54 6.26 12.30 0.08
N GLU A 55 7.34 11.72 0.59
CA GLU A 55 8.63 12.37 0.73
C GLU A 55 9.22 12.80 -0.62
N ALA A 56 9.10 11.95 -1.65
CA ALA A 56 9.54 12.26 -3.00
C ALA A 56 8.75 13.43 -3.62
N LEU A 57 7.42 13.45 -3.45
CA LEU A 57 6.58 14.54 -3.91
C LEU A 57 6.89 15.85 -3.18
N ARG A 58 7.09 15.79 -1.85
CA ARG A 58 7.50 16.93 -1.04
C ARG A 58 8.86 17.48 -1.47
N GLY A 59 9.85 16.61 -1.68
CA GLY A 59 11.19 16.99 -2.16
C GLY A 59 11.17 17.59 -3.56
N ALA A 60 10.22 17.17 -4.41
CA ALA A 60 10.00 17.73 -5.74
C ALA A 60 9.19 19.04 -5.75
N GLY A 61 8.80 19.57 -4.58
CA GLY A 61 7.98 20.78 -4.46
C GLY A 61 6.57 20.63 -5.03
N ARG A 62 6.05 19.39 -5.13
CA ARG A 62 4.69 19.12 -5.59
C ARG A 62 3.70 19.29 -4.44
N THR A 63 2.53 19.85 -4.75
CA THR A 63 1.42 19.92 -3.80
C THR A 63 0.96 18.51 -3.45
N LEU A 64 0.94 18.22 -2.15
CA LEU A 64 0.36 17.01 -1.60
C LEU A 64 -1.14 17.22 -1.40
N PRO A 65 -1.98 16.18 -1.53
CA PRO A 65 -3.36 16.24 -1.05
C PRO A 65 -3.43 16.65 0.42
N ASP A 66 -4.46 17.43 0.80
CA ASP A 66 -4.61 17.95 2.17
C ASP A 66 -4.75 16.84 3.22
N ALA A 67 -5.37 15.71 2.84
CA ALA A 67 -5.53 14.54 3.67
C ALA A 67 -4.90 13.31 2.98
N ILE A 68 -3.64 13.05 3.28
CA ILE A 68 -2.98 11.79 2.92
C ILE A 68 -3.08 10.86 4.12
N ASN A 69 -3.73 9.71 3.92
CA ASN A 69 -3.62 8.60 4.85
C ASN A 69 -2.24 7.95 4.69
N LEU A 70 -1.42 8.00 5.74
CA LEU A 70 -0.08 7.38 5.77
C LEU A 70 -0.11 5.94 6.29
N HIS A 71 -1.19 5.56 6.97
CA HIS A 71 -1.38 4.21 7.51
C HIS A 71 -2.78 3.70 7.13
N PRO A 72 -3.04 3.48 5.83
CA PRO A 72 -4.33 2.95 5.43
C PRO A 72 -4.57 1.55 5.95
N GLU A 73 -5.85 1.23 6.14
CA GLU A 73 -6.26 -0.10 6.55
C GLU A 73 -6.07 -1.09 5.41
N VAL A 74 -5.78 -2.33 5.78
CA VAL A 74 -5.66 -3.46 4.85
C VAL A 74 -6.76 -4.44 5.21
N ASP A 75 -7.71 -4.57 4.29
CA ASP A 75 -8.81 -5.51 4.39
C ASP A 75 -8.42 -6.80 3.67
N ILE A 76 -8.70 -7.94 4.29
CA ILE A 76 -8.31 -9.26 3.79
C ILE A 76 -9.60 -10.04 3.55
N ASP A 77 -9.87 -10.35 2.27
CA ASP A 77 -10.99 -11.19 1.83
C ASP A 77 -10.54 -12.66 1.65
#